data_AF-A0AA88Y214-F1
#
_entry.id   AF-A0AA88Y214-F1
#
_cell.length_a   1.000
_cell.length_b   1.000
_cell.length_c   1.000
_cell.angle_alpha   90.00
_cell.angle_beta   90.00
_cell.angle_gamma   90.00
#
_symmetry.space_group_name_H-M   'P 1'
#
loop_
_entity.id
_entity.type
_entity.pdbx_description
1 polymer ?
#
loop_
_entity_poly.entity_id
_entity_poly.type
_entity_poly.pdbx_seq_one_letter_code
_entity_poly.pdbx_strand_id
1 'polypeptide(L)'
;MSGLDINKEHILEMACIVTDSELNIIAEGPDLIVHQPDCVLDSMGEWCQNQHGKSGLTEAVRNSKISVTDAESQMITFVRDHIVAGAAPLAGNSVHC
;
A
#
# COMPACT_ATOMS: atom_id res chain seq x y z
N MET A 1 3.84 1.93 5.05
CA MET A 1 5.31 1.76 4.91
C MET A 1 5.93 1.59 6.29
N SER A 2 7.13 1.00 6.37
CA SER A 2 7.87 0.78 7.63
C SER A 2 8.56 2.04 8.16
N GLY A 3 8.74 3.07 7.31
CA GLY A 3 9.27 4.38 7.66
C GLY A 3 9.27 5.32 6.45
N LEU A 4 10.13 6.35 6.48
CA LEU A 4 10.21 7.42 5.47
C LEU A 4 11.49 7.40 4.60
N ASP A 5 12.51 6.60 4.94
CA ASP A 5 13.76 6.50 4.17
C ASP A 5 13.60 5.51 3.01
N ILE A 6 13.51 6.02 1.78
CA ILE A 6 13.31 5.22 0.57
C ILE A 6 14.38 4.14 0.32
N ASN A 7 15.57 4.26 0.92
CA ASN A 7 16.66 3.30 0.71
C ASN A 7 16.62 2.12 1.69
N LYS A 8 15.79 2.21 2.74
CA LYS A 8 15.75 1.25 3.85
C LYS A 8 14.35 0.72 4.12
N GLU A 9 13.35 1.53 3.86
CA GLU A 9 11.98 1.27 4.29
C GLU A 9 11.17 0.61 3.19
N HIS A 10 10.20 -0.19 3.61
CA HIS A 10 9.44 -1.08 2.76
C HIS A 10 7.94 -0.78 2.82
N ILE A 11 7.21 -1.18 1.78
CA ILE A 11 5.75 -1.12 1.73
C ILE A 11 5.18 -2.21 2.63
N LEU A 12 4.18 -1.85 3.46
CA LEU A 12 3.51 -2.75 4.40
C LEU A 12 2.06 -3.03 4.00
N GLU A 13 1.40 -2.04 3.39
CA GLU A 13 -0.02 -2.08 3.05
C GLU A 13 -0.25 -1.15 1.85
N MET A 14 -1.16 -1.53 0.96
CA MET A 14 -1.60 -0.69 -0.14
C MET A 14 -3.08 -0.96 -0.48
N ALA A 15 -3.82 0.11 -0.73
CA ALA A 15 -5.21 0.06 -1.18
C ALA A 15 -5.42 1.07 -2.31
N CYS A 16 -6.43 0.84 -3.15
CA CYS A 16 -6.75 1.72 -4.27
C CYS A 16 -8.25 1.86 -4.45
N ILE A 17 -8.69 3.05 -4.88
CA ILE A 17 -10.07 3.35 -5.26
C ILE A 17 -10.00 4.13 -6.57
N VAL A 18 -10.90 3.82 -7.50
CA VAL A 18 -11.09 4.56 -8.75
C VAL A 18 -12.34 5.41 -8.62
N THR A 19 -12.23 6.70 -8.92
CA THR A 19 -13.35 7.65 -8.93
C THR A 19 -13.53 8.29 -10.30
N ASP A 20 -14.70 8.87 -10.53
CA ASP A 20 -14.89 9.83 -11.62
C ASP A 20 -14.36 11.24 -11.22
N SER A 21 -14.57 12.22 -12.09
CA SER A 21 -14.18 13.62 -11.88
C SER A 21 -14.97 14.34 -10.79
N GLU A 22 -16.12 13.79 -10.38
CA GLU A 22 -16.97 14.33 -9.32
C GLU A 22 -16.73 13.62 -7.98
N LEU A 23 -15.69 12.79 -7.90
CA LEU A 23 -15.31 11.99 -6.73
C LEU A 23 -16.32 10.89 -6.37
N ASN A 24 -17.18 10.48 -7.31
CA ASN A 24 -18.01 9.31 -7.11
C ASN A 24 -17.15 8.05 -7.28
N ILE A 25 -17.29 7.09 -6.37
CA ILE A 25 -16.56 5.81 -6.43
C ILE A 25 -17.10 4.99 -7.59
N ILE A 26 -16.22 4.66 -8.54
CA ILE A 26 -16.50 3.75 -9.65
C ILE A 26 -16.18 2.31 -9.23
N ALA A 27 -15.04 2.12 -8.56
CA ALA A 27 -14.57 0.82 -8.14
C ALA A 27 -13.68 0.92 -6.90
N GLU A 28 -13.82 -0.05 -6.01
CA GLU A 28 -12.89 -0.27 -4.89
C GLU A 28 -11.92 -1.39 -5.27
N GLY A 29 -10.64 -1.07 -5.22
CA GLY A 29 -9.55 -2.00 -5.47
C GLY A 29 -9.24 -2.87 -4.26
N PRO A 30 -8.27 -3.77 -4.40
CA PRO A 30 -7.88 -4.63 -3.30
C PRO A 30 -7.20 -3.83 -2.19
N ASP A 31 -7.45 -4.20 -0.94
CA ASP A 31 -6.70 -3.79 0.24
C ASP A 31 -5.70 -4.90 0.59
N LEU A 32 -4.41 -4.63 0.35
CA LEU A 32 -3.36 -5.64 0.34
C LEU A 32 -2.33 -5.34 1.42
N ILE A 33 -2.22 -6.27 2.37
CA ILE A 33 -1.14 -6.28 3.36
C ILE A 33 0.04 -7.05 2.77
N VAL A 34 1.18 -6.40 2.66
CA VAL A 34 2.37 -6.94 2.00
C VAL A 34 3.31 -7.54 3.04
N HIS A 35 3.69 -8.80 2.84
CA HIS A 35 4.61 -9.48 3.75
C HIS A 35 5.98 -8.80 3.78
N GLN A 36 6.54 -8.64 4.99
CA GLN A 36 7.92 -8.24 5.22
C GLN A 36 8.55 -9.14 6.29
N PRO A 37 9.85 -9.43 6.19
CA PRO A 37 10.55 -10.23 7.18
C PRO A 37 10.64 -9.50 8.53
N ASP A 38 10.75 -10.25 9.62
CA ASP A 38 10.83 -9.68 10.97
C ASP A 38 11.99 -8.68 11.12
N CYS A 39 13.11 -8.87 10.41
CA CYS A 39 14.22 -7.92 10.45
C CYS A 39 13.83 -6.52 9.96
N VAL A 40 12.90 -6.39 9.01
CA VAL A 40 12.37 -5.10 8.55
C VAL A 40 11.46 -4.51 9.63
N LEU A 41 10.55 -5.33 10.17
CA LEU A 41 9.60 -4.89 11.21
C LEU A 41 10.29 -4.43 12.49
N ASP A 42 11.33 -5.14 12.91
CA ASP A 42 12.13 -4.83 14.10
C ASP A 42 13.02 -3.60 13.88
N SER A 43 13.38 -3.30 12.63
CA SER A 43 14.21 -2.14 12.27
C SER A 43 13.43 -0.82 12.17
N MET A 44 12.09 -0.88 12.24
CA MET A 44 11.24 0.30 12.21
C MET A 44 11.58 1.26 13.35
N GLY A 45 11.49 2.57 13.11
CA GLY A 45 11.59 3.56 14.18
C GLY A 45 10.47 3.42 15.23
N GLU A 46 10.71 3.93 16.46
CA GLU A 46 9.80 3.81 17.60
C GLU A 46 8.35 4.21 17.28
N TRP A 47 8.18 5.31 16.53
CA TRP A 47 6.86 5.77 16.12
C TRP A 47 6.13 4.74 15.24
N CYS A 48 6.81 4.16 14.25
CA CYS A 48 6.22 3.18 13.34
C CYS A 48 5.90 1.86 14.07
N GLN A 49 6.78 1.40 14.96
CA GLN A 49 6.51 0.22 15.79
C GLN A 49 5.26 0.41 16.65
N ASN A 50 5.12 1.58 17.30
CA ASN A 50 3.98 1.89 18.15
C ASN A 50 2.68 2.02 17.33
N GLN A 51 2.72 2.77 16.23
CA GLN A 51 1.56 3.02 15.40
C GLN A 51 1.04 1.73 14.75
N HIS A 52 1.92 0.96 14.09
CA HIS A 52 1.55 -0.27 13.40
C HIS A 52 1.27 -1.43 14.36
N GLY A 53 1.88 -1.42 15.55
CA GLY A 53 1.55 -2.34 16.63
C GLY A 53 0.14 -2.12 17.16
N LYS A 54 -0.27 -0.86 17.37
CA LYS A 54 -1.62 -0.51 17.85
C LYS A 54 -2.71 -0.78 16.82
N SER A 55 -2.44 -0.54 15.54
CA SER A 55 -3.41 -0.84 14.47
C SER A 55 -3.54 -2.34 14.18
N GLY A 56 -2.59 -3.16 14.66
CA GLY A 56 -2.50 -4.58 14.33
C GLY A 56 -1.81 -4.86 12.99
N LEU A 57 -1.37 -3.82 12.27
CA LEU A 57 -0.72 -3.96 10.98
C LEU A 57 0.58 -4.77 11.07
N THR A 58 1.38 -4.60 12.12
CA THR A 58 2.65 -5.34 12.27
C THR A 58 2.42 -6.86 12.29
N GLU A 59 1.39 -7.31 13.02
CA GLU A 59 1.04 -8.74 13.08
C GLU A 59 0.43 -9.23 11.76
N ALA A 60 -0.38 -8.40 11.13
CA ALA A 60 -0.98 -8.73 9.84
C ALA A 60 0.09 -8.86 8.73
N VAL A 61 1.10 -7.98 8.73
CA VAL A 61 2.26 -8.06 7.81
C VAL A 61 3.03 -9.36 8.02
N ARG A 62 3.32 -9.70 9.29
CA ARG A 62 4.04 -10.95 9.61
C ARG A 62 3.30 -12.17 9.08
N ASN A 63 1.97 -12.20 9.21
CA ASN A 63 1.12 -13.31 8.78
C ASN A 63 0.73 -13.26 7.29
N SER A 64 0.99 -12.15 6.59
CA SER A 64 0.67 -12.02 5.18
C SER A 64 1.48 -13.01 4.34
N LYS A 65 0.87 -13.48 3.26
CA LYS A 65 1.50 -14.34 2.24
C LYS A 65 1.69 -13.62 0.92
N ILE A 66 1.34 -12.34 0.85
CA ILE A 66 1.37 -11.55 -0.37
C ILE A 66 2.77 -10.95 -0.49
N SER A 67 3.49 -11.32 -1.54
CA SER A 67 4.77 -10.69 -1.85
C SER A 67 4.56 -9.30 -2.48
N VAL A 68 5.62 -8.48 -2.49
CA VAL A 68 5.59 -7.17 -3.18
C VAL A 68 5.19 -7.33 -4.65
N THR A 69 5.71 -8.36 -5.34
CA THR A 69 5.40 -8.64 -6.75
C THR A 69 3.95 -9.07 -6.96
N ASP A 70 3.38 -9.85 -6.03
CA ASP A 70 1.97 -10.25 -6.10
C ASP A 70 1.06 -9.04 -5.88
N ALA A 71 1.42 -8.16 -4.94
CA ALA A 71 0.67 -6.95 -4.66
C ALA A 71 0.68 -5.99 -5.85
N GLU A 72 1.86 -5.76 -6.44
CA GLU A 72 2.03 -4.99 -7.67
C GLU A 72 1.17 -5.54 -8.81
N SER A 73 1.25 -6.85 -9.05
CA SER A 73 0.51 -7.50 -10.14
C SER A 73 -1.01 -7.35 -9.96
N GLN A 74 -1.52 -7.54 -8.74
CA GLN A 74 -2.94 -7.35 -8.43
C GLN A 74 -3.37 -5.90 -8.61
N MET A 75 -2.58 -4.95 -8.13
CA MET A 75 -2.92 -3.53 -8.21
C MET A 75 -2.89 -3.03 -9.67
N ILE A 76 -1.87 -3.41 -10.45
CA ILE A 76 -1.78 -3.06 -11.87
C ILE A 76 -2.95 -3.67 -12.65
N THR A 77 -3.32 -4.91 -12.36
CA THR A 77 -4.47 -5.55 -13.01
C THR A 77 -5.75 -4.77 -12.75
N PHE A 78 -6.03 -4.46 -11.47
CA PHE A 78 -7.19 -3.66 -11.08
C PHE A 78 -7.22 -2.29 -11.78
N VAL A 79 -6.10 -1.56 -11.80
CA VAL A 79 -6.01 -0.24 -12.44
C VAL A 79 -6.24 -0.34 -13.95
N ARG A 80 -5.67 -1.34 -14.62
CA ARG A 80 -5.83 -1.53 -16.09
C ARG A 80 -7.26 -1.82 -16.50
N ASP A 81 -8.03 -2.50 -15.66
CA ASP A 81 -9.43 -2.82 -15.95
C ASP A 81 -10.33 -1.57 -15.93
N HIS A 82 -9.89 -0.48 -15.29
CA HIS A 82 -10.69 0.73 -15.10
C HIS A 82 -10.12 1.98 -15.78
N ILE A 83 -8.81 2.03 -16.03
CA ILE A 83 -8.11 3.25 -16.47
C ILE A 83 -7.26 2.96 -17.70
N VAL A 84 -7.42 3.80 -18.73
CA VAL A 84 -6.51 3.83 -19.87
C VAL A 84 -5.15 4.34 -19.43
N ALA A 85 -4.07 3.66 -19.80
CA ALA A 85 -2.71 4.03 -19.41
C ALA A 85 -2.41 5.52 -19.70
N GLY A 86 -1.99 6.25 -18.66
CA GLY A 86 -1.66 7.67 -18.74
C GLY A 86 -2.86 8.63 -18.72
N ALA A 87 -4.10 8.14 -18.64
CA ALA A 87 -5.29 8.98 -18.67
C ALA A 87 -5.68 9.58 -17.31
N ALA A 88 -5.27 8.96 -16.20
CA ALA A 88 -5.60 9.43 -14.85
C ALA A 88 -4.32 9.76 -14.05
N PRO A 89 -4.31 10.87 -13.28
CA PRO A 89 -3.26 11.14 -12.31
C PRO A 89 -3.42 10.24 -11.07
N LEU A 90 -2.34 10.06 -10.31
CA LEU A 90 -2.42 9.49 -8.97
C LEU A 90 -2.96 10.53 -8.00
N ALA A 91 -4.03 10.22 -7.28
CA ALA A 91 -4.67 11.12 -6.32
C ALA A 91 -4.57 10.57 -4.90
N GLY A 92 -4.35 11.45 -3.92
CA GLY A 92 -4.26 11.11 -2.51
C GLY A 92 -3.74 12.27 -1.67
N ASN A 93 -3.86 12.16 -0.35
CA ASN A 93 -3.33 13.19 0.55
C ASN A 93 -1.81 13.04 0.68
N SER A 94 -1.07 14.14 0.54
CA SER A 94 0.41 14.16 0.49
C SER A 94 1.01 13.25 -0.59
N VAL A 95 0.25 12.98 -1.66
CA VAL A 95 0.76 12.36 -2.88
C VAL A 95 1.11 13.48 -3.85
N HIS A 96 2.38 13.55 -4.24
CA HIS A 96 2.88 14.54 -5.18
C HIS A 96 3.22 13.84 -6.50
N CYS A 97 2.58 14.27 -7.58
CA CYS A 97 2.79 13.80 -8.95
C CYS A 97 3.50 14.87 -9.80
#